data_AF-A0A916CUI9-F1
#
_entry.id   AF-A0A916CUI9-F1
#
_cell.length_a   1.000
_cell.length_b   1.000
_cell.length_c   1.000
_cell.angle_alpha   90.00
_cell.angle_beta   90.00
_cell.angle_gamma   90.00
#
_symmetry.space_group_name_H-M   'P 1'
#
loop_
_entity.id
_entity.type
_entity.pdbx_description
1 polymer ?
#
loop_
_entity_poly.entity_id
_entity_poly.type
_entity_poly.pdbx_seq_one_letter_code
_entity_poly.pdbx_strand_id
1 'polypeptide(L)' 'MVVVRLLVVLGLAAIAVAFLLYLFTRDRRYLRFIVTVAKLVVVAIAAVLAYFVIERVRLML' A
#
# COMPACT_ATOMS: atom_id res chain seq x y z
N MET A 1 7.08 9.59 -9.34
CA MET A 1 7.61 8.59 -8.37
C MET A 1 7.60 9.02 -6.90
N VAL A 2 7.92 10.27 -6.55
CA VAL A 2 8.04 10.70 -5.13
C VAL A 2 6.77 10.41 -4.30
N VAL A 3 5.60 10.72 -4.85
CA VAL A 3 4.30 10.47 -4.18
C VAL A 3 4.08 8.98 -3.91
N VAL A 4 4.36 8.10 -4.87
CA VAL A 4 4.22 6.65 -4.72
C VAL A 4 5.16 6.13 -3.63
N ARG A 5 6.41 6.60 -3.61
CA ARG A 5 7.38 6.23 -2.58
C ARG A 5 6.90 6.65 -1.19
N LEU A 6 6.39 7.88 -1.05
CA LEU A 6 5.80 8.35 0.20
C LEU A 6 4.60 7.50 0.64
N LEU A 7 3.68 7.17 -0.28
CA LEU A 7 2.53 6.33 0.03
C LEU A 7 2.93 4.94 0.51
N VAL A 8 3.95 4.33 -0.10
CA VAL A 8 4.45 3.02 0.34
C VAL A 8 5.09 3.12 1.73
N VAL A 9 5.92 4.12 1.98
CA VAL A 9 6.57 4.33 3.29
C VAL A 9 5.52 4.57 4.37
N LEU A 10 4.55 5.45 4.12
CA LEU A 10 3.45 5.74 5.04
C LEU A 10 2.55 4.52 5.28
N GLY A 11 2.26 3.75 4.23
CA GLY A 11 1.49 2.51 4.34
C GLY A 11 2.19 1.46 5.20
N LEU A 12 3.50 1.27 5.00
CA LEU A 12 4.31 0.36 5.81
C LEU A 12 4.43 0.84 7.26
N ALA A 13 4.64 2.14 7.48
CA ALA A 13 4.67 2.72 8.82
C ALA A 13 3.33 2.53 9.55
N ALA A 14 2.20 2.77 8.87
CA ALA A 14 0.87 2.55 9.42
C ALA A 14 0.62 1.06 9.77
N ILE A 15 1.07 0.14 8.91
CA ILE A 15 1.01 -1.31 9.19
C ILE A 15 1.84 -1.65 10.43
N ALA A 16 3.08 -1.15 10.51
CA ALA A 16 3.97 -1.42 11.64
C ALA A 16 3.39 -0.89 12.96
N VAL A 17 2.90 0.35 12.98
CA VAL A 17 2.25 0.94 14.17
C VAL A 17 1.00 0.16 14.56
N ALA A 18 0.14 -0.18 13.60
CA ALA A 18 -1.06 -0.97 13.88
C ALA A 18 -0.72 -2.38 14.40
N PHE A 19 0.37 -2.98 13.92
CA PHE A 19 0.84 -4.27 14.40
C PHE A 19 1.37 -4.19 15.83
N LEU A 20 2.11 -3.13 16.17
CA LEU A 20 2.52 -2.87 17.55
C LEU A 20 1.31 -2.68 18.46
N LEU A 21 0.34 -1.86 18.05
CA LEU A 21 -0.90 -1.67 18.80
C LEU A 21 -1.66 -2.99 18.99
N TYR A 22 -1.72 -3.84 17.96
CA TYR A 22 -2.27 -5.18 18.08
C TYR A 22 -1.53 -6.03 19.12
N LEU A 23 -0.20 -5.97 19.16
CA LEU A 23 0.58 -6.76 20.11
C LEU A 23 0.24 -6.42 21.57
N PHE A 24 0.07 -5.12 21.87
CA PHE A 24 -0.27 -4.63 23.20
C PHE A 24 -1.74 -4.80 23.58
N THR A 25 -2.66 -4.52 22.65
CA THR A 25 -4.11 -4.52 22.94
C THR A 25 -4.79 -5.84 22.62
N ARG A 26 -4.17 -6.69 21.79
CA ARG A 26 -4.73 -7.93 21.22
C ARG A 26 -6.08 -7.76 20.51
N ASP A 27 -6.47 -6.52 20.18
CA ASP A 27 -7.73 -6.24 19.49
C ASP A 27 -7.62 -6.56 17.99
N ARG A 28 -8.48 -7.47 17.52
CA ARG A 28 -8.55 -7.88 16.10
C ARG A 28 -8.94 -6.75 15.16
N ARG A 29 -9.44 -5.62 15.67
CA ARG A 29 -9.67 -4.40 14.88
C ARG A 29 -8.38 -3.92 14.19
N TYR A 30 -7.23 -4.00 14.86
CA TYR A 30 -5.95 -3.60 14.27
C TYR A 30 -5.52 -4.53 13.13
N LEU A 31 -5.79 -5.84 13.24
CA LEU A 31 -5.54 -6.78 12.14
C LEU A 31 -6.38 -6.44 10.90
N ARG A 32 -7.66 -6.09 11.08
CA ARG A 32 -8.52 -5.64 9.98
C ARG A 32 -7.99 -4.36 9.33
N PHE A 33 -7.53 -3.41 10.14
CA PHE A 33 -6.91 -2.18 9.62
C PHE A 33 -5.64 -2.49 8.79
N ILE A 34 -4.75 -3.36 9.29
CA ILE A 34 -3.55 -3.79 8.55
C ILE A 34 -3.91 -4.37 7.19
N VAL A 35 -4.90 -5.27 7.13
CA VAL A 35 -5.34 -5.87 5.86
C VAL A 35 -5.90 -4.80 4.91
N THR A 36 -6.67 -3.84 5.41
CA THR A 36 -7.21 -2.73 4.60
C THR A 36 -6.08 -1.87 4.03
N VAL A 37 -5.11 -1.48 4.86
CA VAL A 37 -3.95 -0.68 4.41
C VAL A 37 -3.11 -1.46 3.40
N ALA A 38 -2.85 -2.75 3.65
CA ALA A 38 -2.11 -3.60 2.72
C ALA A 38 -2.81 -3.70 1.36
N LYS A 39 -4.13 -3.90 1.33
CA LYS A 39 -4.92 -3.89 0.09
C LYS A 39 -4.81 -2.56 -0.65
N LEU A 40 -4.91 -1.44 0.07
CA LEU A 40 -4.78 -0.11 -0.52
C LEU A 40 -3.41 0.09 -1.16
N VAL A 41 -2.32 -0.28 -0.46
CA VAL A 41 -0.95 -0.20 -0.99
C VAL A 41 -0.78 -1.05 -2.25
N VAL A 42 -1.29 -2.30 -2.24
CA VAL A 42 -1.24 -3.19 -3.41
C VAL A 42 -1.99 -2.60 -4.60
N VAL A 43 -3.20 -2.08 -4.38
CA VAL A 43 -4.00 -1.44 -5.43
C VAL A 43 -3.28 -0.21 -6.00
N ALA A 44 -2.70 0.63 -5.14
CA ALA A 44 -1.94 1.80 -5.57
C ALA A 44 -0.73 1.42 -6.43
N ILE A 45 0.04 0.40 -6.02
CA ILE A 45 1.16 -0.11 -6.81
C ILE A 45 0.68 -0.68 -8.15
N ALA A 46 -0.37 -1.49 -8.15
CA ALA A 46 -0.93 -2.06 -9.37
C ALA A 46 -1.41 -0.99 -10.35
N ALA A 47 -2.04 0.08 -9.86
CA ALA A 47 -2.47 1.21 -10.69
C ALA A 47 -1.28 1.91 -11.36
N VAL A 48 -0.19 2.13 -10.62
CA VAL A 48 1.04 2.72 -11.15
C VAL A 48 1.68 1.81 -12.20
N LEU A 49 1.74 0.50 -11.95
CA LEU A 49 2.27 -0.47 -12.92
C LEU A 49 1.42 -0.51 -14.19
N ALA A 50 0.10 -0.53 -14.07
CA ALA A 50 -0.82 -0.51 -15.20
C ALA A 50 -0.63 0.75 -16.05
N TYR A 51 -0.46 1.92 -15.41
CA TYR A 51 -0.14 3.16 -16.12
C TYR A 51 1.14 3.03 -16.95
N PHE A 52 2.22 2.50 -16.37
CA PHE A 52 3.48 2.28 -17.11
C PHE A 52 3.33 1.29 -18.27
N VAL A 53 2.54 0.24 -18.11
CA VAL A 53 2.27 -0.72 -19.19
C VAL A 53 1.51 -0.05 -20.33
N ILE A 54 0.48 0.75 -20.03
CA ILE A 54 -0.29 1.48 -21.04
C ILE A 54 0.62 2.46 -21.80
N GLU A 55 1.43 3.24 -21.08
CA GLU A 55 2.38 4.18 -21.66
C GLU A 55 3.38 3.44 -22.59
N ARG A 56 3.89 2.28 -22.15
CA ARG A 56 4.84 1.46 -22.92
C ARG A 56 4.22 0.92 -24.21
N VAL A 57 2.98 0.42 -24.15
CA VAL A 57 2.24 -0.07 -25.32
C VAL A 57 1.99 1.07 -26.31
N ARG A 58 1.59 2.24 -25.80
CA ARG A 58 1.36 3.43 -26.64
C ARG A 58 2.62 3.95 -27.33
N LEU A 59 3.79 3.80 -26.72
CA LEU A 59 5.07 4.19 -27.32
C LEU A 59 5.57 3.19 -28.37
N MET A 60 5.09 1.95 -28.36
CA MET A 60 5.49 0.89 -29.31
C MET A 60 4.58 0.79 -30.55
N LEU A 61 3.35 1.33 -30.47
CA LEU A 61 2.38 1.42 -31.56
C LEU A 61 2.52 2.76 -32.31
#